data_AF-A0AAN8ZFR4-F1
#
_entry.id   AF-A0AAN8ZFR4-F1
#
_cell.length_a   1.000
_cell.length_b   1.000
_cell.length_c   1.000
_cell.angle_alpha   90.00
_cell.angle_beta   90.00
_cell.angle_gamma   90.00
#
_symmetry.space_group_name_H-M   'P 1'
#
loop_
_entity.id
_entity.type
_entity.pdbx_description
1 polymer ?
#
loop_
_entity_poly.entity_id
_entity_poly.type
_entity_poly.pdbx_seq_one_letter_code
_entity_poly.pdbx_strand_id
1 'polypeptide(L)'
;MLDSDGCKAPPNGTITLPELDHEELESLLEFLYSGSLPAEKVEKHVYSLAIAADKYDIPFLLRFCEQQMLESLNSSNALDILEISDVCSNQTLKDTALNFIVKNMEDIIFSSRYDSFTPKNPRLSVQIARASLIDMKNGRNGV
;
A
#
# COMPACT_ATOMS: atom_id res chain seq x y z
N MET A 1 24.62 -7.76 36.42
CA MET A 1 25.03 -7.49 35.03
C MET A 1 23.75 -7.18 34.29
N LEU A 2 23.57 -5.92 33.90
CA LEU A 2 22.46 -5.53 33.04
C LEU A 2 23.04 -5.59 31.63
N ASP A 3 22.58 -6.56 30.85
CA ASP A 3 22.95 -6.66 29.45
C ASP A 3 22.50 -5.38 28.77
N SER A 4 23.49 -4.62 28.29
CA SER A 4 23.27 -3.47 27.45
C SER A 4 22.57 -3.98 26.20
N ASP A 5 21.26 -3.76 26.09
CA ASP A 5 20.52 -3.82 24.84
C ASP A 5 21.12 -2.75 23.92
N GLY A 6 22.22 -3.11 23.26
CA GLY A 6 22.92 -2.26 22.33
C GLY A 6 22.01 -2.07 21.13
N CYS A 7 21.26 -0.97 21.12
CA CYS A 7 20.78 -0.40 19.88
C CYS A 7 21.98 -0.34 18.93
N LYS A 8 21.96 -1.16 17.88
CA LYS A 8 23.01 -1.27 16.85
C LYS A 8 23.10 0.00 15.97
N ALA A 9 22.62 1.13 16.46
CA ALA A 9 22.79 2.40 15.78
C ALA A 9 24.28 2.76 15.87
N PRO A 10 24.95 3.02 14.74
CA PRO A 10 26.33 3.47 14.76
C PRO A 10 26.41 4.76 15.60
N PRO A 11 27.52 5.02 16.32
CA PRO A 11 27.71 6.23 17.14
C PRO A 11 27.81 7.52 16.32
N ASN A 12 27.50 7.45 15.03
CA ASN A 12 27.54 8.52 14.07
C ASN A 12 26.11 9.07 14.08
N GLY A 13 25.91 10.32 14.51
CA GLY A 13 24.58 10.95 14.70
C GLY A 13 23.77 11.17 13.41
N THR A 14 23.77 10.20 12.50
CA THR A 14 23.10 10.22 11.20
C THR A 14 22.46 8.86 10.95
N ILE A 15 21.18 8.88 10.61
CA ILE A 15 20.39 7.70 10.24
C ILE A 15 20.11 7.81 8.74
N THR A 16 20.31 6.71 8.02
CA THR A 16 20.05 6.63 6.57
C THR A 16 18.80 5.80 6.32
N LEU A 17 17.83 6.36 5.60
CA LEU A 17 16.58 5.70 5.20
C LEU A 17 16.60 5.53 3.66
N PRO A 18 17.20 4.44 3.14
CA PRO A 18 17.54 4.32 1.71
C PRO A 18 16.34 4.19 0.77
N GLU A 19 15.16 3.86 1.30
CA GLU A 19 13.93 3.69 0.55
C GLU A 19 13.13 4.98 0.38
N LEU A 20 13.53 6.07 1.04
CA LEU A 20 12.87 7.37 0.94
C LEU A 20 13.79 8.35 0.21
N ASP A 21 13.23 9.04 -0.77
CA ASP A 21 13.87 10.23 -1.32
C ASP A 21 13.76 11.44 -0.37
N HIS A 22 14.29 12.59 -0.79
CA HIS A 22 14.28 13.78 0.04
C HIS A 22 12.88 14.31 0.35
N GLU A 23 11.98 14.31 -0.64
CA GLU A 23 10.61 14.84 -0.49
C GLU A 23 9.74 13.88 0.33
N GLU A 24 9.93 12.58 0.15
CA GLU A 24 9.29 11.53 0.94
C GLU A 24 9.73 11.57 2.40
N LEU A 25 11.04 11.75 2.65
CA LEU A 25 11.57 11.91 4.00
C LEU A 25 11.05 13.20 4.66
N GLU A 26 11.00 14.30 3.92
CA GLU A 26 10.44 15.55 4.42
C GLU A 26 8.96 15.38 4.80
N SER A 27 8.18 14.70 3.97
CA SER A 27 6.77 14.40 4.25
C SER A 27 6.59 13.49 5.45
N LEU A 28 7.44 12.47 5.61
CA LEU A 28 7.43 11.60 6.78
C LEU A 28 7.71 12.40 8.06
N LEU A 29 8.75 13.25 8.05
CA LEU A 29 9.11 14.08 9.20
C LEU A 29 8.00 15.09 9.52
N GLU A 30 7.45 15.76 8.51
CA GLU A 30 6.35 16.69 8.71
C GLU A 30 5.16 15.99 9.40
N PHE A 31 4.74 14.82 8.90
CA PHE A 31 3.67 14.04 9.53
C PHE A 31 4.00 13.66 10.98
N LEU A 32 5.24 13.24 11.26
CA LEU A 32 5.66 12.86 12.61
C LEU A 32 5.59 14.03 13.61
N TYR A 33 5.87 15.25 13.15
CA TYR A 33 5.84 16.44 14.00
C TYR A 33 4.47 17.12 14.09
N SER A 34 3.65 17.07 13.04
CA SER A 34 2.36 17.76 12.97
C SER A 34 1.14 16.84 13.19
N GLY A 35 1.31 15.53 12.98
CA GLY A 35 0.23 14.55 12.95
C GLY A 35 -0.68 14.63 11.70
N SER A 36 -0.34 15.45 10.70
CA SER A 36 -1.12 15.59 9.46
C SER A 36 -0.27 16.03 8.27
N LEU A 37 -0.78 15.85 7.05
CA LEU A 37 -0.10 16.29 5.84
C LEU A 37 -1.06 17.04 4.90
N PRO A 38 -0.57 18.04 4.16
CA PRO A 38 -1.32 18.66 3.06
C PRO A 38 -1.73 17.63 2.01
N ALA A 39 -2.91 17.80 1.41
CA ALA A 39 -3.47 16.86 0.43
C ALA A 39 -2.50 16.56 -0.74
N GLU A 40 -1.79 17.58 -1.23
CA GLU A 40 -0.80 17.43 -2.31
C GLU A 40 0.34 16.46 -1.93
N LYS A 41 0.88 16.57 -0.71
CA LYS A 41 1.93 15.66 -0.22
C LYS A 41 1.38 14.25 -0.01
N VAL A 42 0.15 14.13 0.48
CA VAL A 42 -0.52 12.83 0.65
C VAL A 42 -0.69 12.15 -0.70
N GLU A 43 -1.30 12.82 -1.68
CA GLU A 43 -1.53 12.23 -3.01
C GLU A 43 -0.23 11.79 -3.68
N LYS A 44 0.85 12.55 -3.51
CA LYS A 44 2.16 12.25 -4.10
C LYS A 44 2.89 11.10 -3.38
N HIS A 45 2.79 11.02 -2.05
CA HIS A 45 3.67 10.17 -1.23
C HIS A 45 2.95 9.10 -0.41
N VAL A 46 1.63 8.94 -0.53
CA VAL A 46 0.85 8.00 0.32
C VAL A 46 1.40 6.57 0.28
N TYR A 47 1.88 6.09 -0.86
CA TYR A 47 2.41 4.75 -1.01
C TYR A 47 3.76 4.55 -0.33
N SER A 48 4.71 5.47 -0.54
CA SER A 48 6.02 5.39 0.12
C SER A 48 5.91 5.64 1.62
N LEU A 49 5.02 6.53 2.04
CA LEU A 49 4.70 6.73 3.45
C LEU A 49 4.07 5.48 4.08
N ALA A 50 3.19 4.75 3.38
CA ALA A 50 2.65 3.49 3.88
C ALA A 50 3.74 2.44 4.07
N ILE A 51 4.65 2.28 3.09
CA ILE A 51 5.78 1.35 3.18
C ILE A 51 6.71 1.72 4.33
N ALA A 52 7.04 3.01 4.48
CA ALA A 52 7.85 3.49 5.59
C ALA A 52 7.15 3.28 6.94
N ALA A 53 5.85 3.54 7.02
CA ALA A 53 5.08 3.35 8.24
C ALA A 53 5.05 1.89 8.70
N ASP A 54 4.88 0.95 7.76
CA ASP A 54 4.97 -0.47 8.06
C ASP A 54 6.38 -0.88 8.48
N LYS A 55 7.40 -0.44 7.73
CA LYS A 55 8.81 -0.79 7.97
C LYS A 55 9.35 -0.25 9.31
N TYR A 56 8.96 0.97 9.68
CA TYR A 56 9.42 1.63 10.91
C TYR A 56 8.45 1.48 12.09
N ASP A 57 7.41 0.66 11.93
CA ASP A 57 6.38 0.42 12.94
C ASP A 57 5.78 1.74 13.47
N ILE A 58 5.15 2.48 12.56
CA ILE A 58 4.43 3.74 12.84
C ILE A 58 2.93 3.51 12.57
N PRO A 59 2.19 2.83 13.46
CA PRO A 59 0.81 2.40 13.19
C PRO A 59 -0.16 3.56 12.88
N PHE A 60 0.08 4.73 13.47
CA PHE A 60 -0.77 5.89 13.23
C PHE A 60 -0.67 6.39 11.79
N LEU A 61 0.55 6.48 11.24
CA LEU A 61 0.76 6.85 9.84
C LEU A 61 0.22 5.76 8.91
N LEU A 62 0.43 4.49 9.23
CA LEU A 62 -0.06 3.39 8.39
C LEU A 62 -1.59 3.41 8.26
N ARG A 63 -2.30 3.63 9.37
CA ARG A 63 -3.77 3.78 9.37
C ARG A 63 -4.23 5.02 8.63
N PHE A 64 -3.49 6.12 8.74
CA PHE A 64 -3.75 7.33 7.96
C PHE A 64 -3.63 7.05 6.46
N CYS A 65 -2.53 6.45 6.01
CA CYS A 65 -2.32 6.09 4.61
C CYS A 65 -3.38 5.11 4.10
N GLU A 66 -3.76 4.10 4.91
CA GLU A 66 -4.85 3.18 4.58
C GLU A 66 -6.15 3.93 4.29
N GLN A 67 -6.56 4.83 5.18
CA GLN A 67 -7.77 5.62 4.99
C GLN A 67 -7.71 6.45 3.71
N GLN A 68 -6.59 7.13 3.45
CA GLN A 68 -6.42 7.93 2.25
C GLN A 68 -6.47 7.09 0.96
N MET A 69 -5.91 5.88 0.98
CA MET A 69 -5.99 4.95 -0.16
C MET A 69 -7.42 4.43 -0.38
N LEU A 70 -8.16 4.15 0.70
CA LEU A 70 -9.56 3.74 0.60
C LEU A 70 -10.45 4.85 0.03
N GLU A 71 -10.26 6.09 0.47
CA GLU A 71 -11.04 7.25 0.01
C GLU A 71 -10.74 7.61 -1.46
N SER A 72 -9.53 7.35 -1.94
CA SER A 72 -9.09 7.66 -3.31
C SER A 72 -9.17 6.49 -4.28
N LEU A 73 -9.64 5.32 -3.85
CA LEU A 73 -9.67 4.09 -4.64
C LEU A 73 -10.50 4.24 -5.93
N ASN A 74 -9.87 3.98 -7.07
CA ASN A 74 -10.45 4.04 -8.40
C ASN A 74 -9.75 3.08 -9.38
N SER A 75 -10.25 2.94 -10.60
CA SER A 75 -9.72 1.98 -11.58
C SER A 75 -8.26 2.24 -11.99
N SER A 76 -7.80 3.49 -11.91
CA SER A 76 -6.43 3.87 -12.28
C SER A 76 -5.40 3.49 -11.22
N ASN A 77 -5.78 3.46 -9.95
CA ASN A 77 -4.88 3.21 -8.81
C ASN A 77 -5.14 1.89 -8.06
N ALA A 78 -6.22 1.17 -8.35
CA ALA A 78 -6.59 -0.05 -7.62
C ALA A 78 -5.50 -1.14 -7.64
N LEU A 79 -4.78 -1.29 -8.75
CA LEU A 79 -3.67 -2.25 -8.85
C LEU A 79 -2.47 -1.85 -7.97
N ASP A 80 -2.24 -0.55 -7.81
CA ASP A 80 -1.14 -0.02 -7.01
C ASP A 80 -1.48 -0.16 -5.53
N ILE A 81 -2.71 0.19 -5.14
CA ILE A 81 -3.22 -0.04 -3.78
C ILE A 81 -3.17 -1.52 -3.42
N LEU A 82 -3.49 -2.42 -4.37
CA LEU A 82 -3.37 -3.86 -4.15
C LEU A 82 -1.91 -4.27 -3.90
N GLU A 83 -0.96 -3.76 -4.66
CA GLU A 83 0.47 -4.04 -4.47
C GLU A 83 0.93 -3.56 -3.08
N ILE A 84 0.61 -2.32 -2.72
CA ILE A 84 0.95 -1.74 -1.41
C ILE A 84 0.32 -2.53 -0.26
N SER A 85 -0.94 -2.95 -0.41
CA SER A 85 -1.61 -3.75 0.62
C SER A 85 -0.94 -5.12 0.84
N ASP A 86 -0.35 -5.73 -0.19
CA ASP A 86 0.40 -6.98 -0.07
C ASP A 86 1.76 -6.74 0.60
N VAL A 87 2.44 -5.65 0.25
CA VAL A 87 3.73 -5.25 0.85
C VAL A 87 3.57 -4.99 2.35
N CYS A 88 2.60 -4.18 2.74
CA CYS A 88 2.32 -3.84 4.14
C CYS A 88 1.54 -4.92 4.90
N SER A 89 1.28 -6.08 4.29
CA SER A 89 0.43 -7.15 4.88
C SER A 89 -0.92 -6.65 5.41
N ASN A 90 -1.48 -5.61 4.80
CA ASN A 90 -2.74 -4.99 5.22
C ASN A 90 -3.92 -5.72 4.58
N GLN A 91 -4.48 -6.67 5.31
CA GLN A 91 -5.54 -7.53 4.80
C GLN A 91 -6.83 -6.77 4.48
N THR A 92 -7.22 -5.77 5.28
CA THR A 92 -8.43 -4.96 5.07
C THR A 92 -8.35 -4.19 3.75
N LEU A 93 -7.22 -3.50 3.53
CA LEU A 93 -6.97 -2.76 2.31
C LEU A 93 -6.92 -3.70 1.10
N LYS A 94 -6.28 -4.85 1.26
CA LYS A 94 -6.13 -5.86 0.22
C LYS A 94 -7.47 -6.43 -0.24
N ASP A 95 -8.32 -6.83 0.70
CA ASP A 95 -9.64 -7.37 0.38
C ASP A 95 -10.52 -6.32 -0.27
N THR A 96 -10.43 -5.06 0.17
CA THR A 96 -11.17 -3.95 -0.42
C THR A 96 -10.72 -3.66 -1.86
N ALA A 97 -9.40 -3.59 -2.08
CA ALA A 97 -8.83 -3.40 -3.41
C ALA A 97 -9.17 -4.56 -4.36
N LEU A 98 -9.05 -5.81 -3.90
CA LEU A 98 -9.44 -6.99 -4.69
C LEU A 98 -10.92 -6.95 -5.06
N ASN A 99 -11.81 -6.66 -4.10
CA ASN A 99 -13.24 -6.56 -4.37
C ASN A 99 -13.56 -5.44 -5.38
N PHE A 100 -12.89 -4.29 -5.29
CA PHE A 100 -13.04 -3.22 -6.25
C PHE A 100 -12.57 -3.64 -7.65
N ILE A 101 -11.40 -4.31 -7.74
CA ILE A 101 -10.86 -4.81 -9.00
C ILE A 101 -11.81 -5.81 -9.65
N VAL A 102 -12.33 -6.76 -8.88
CA VAL A 102 -13.25 -7.78 -9.39
C VAL A 102 -14.53 -7.16 -9.93
N LYS A 103 -15.08 -6.15 -9.25
CA LYS A 103 -16.28 -5.42 -9.72
C LYS A 103 -16.06 -4.63 -11.00
N ASN A 104 -14.84 -4.16 -11.24
CA ASN A 104 -14.45 -3.37 -12.42
C ASN A 104 -13.48 -4.15 -13.32
N MET A 105 -13.57 -5.49 -13.29
CA MET A 105 -12.55 -6.36 -13.88
C MET A 105 -12.44 -6.17 -15.39
N GLU A 106 -13.56 -5.92 -16.08
CA GLU A 106 -13.58 -5.71 -17.52
C GLU A 106 -12.70 -4.51 -17.93
N ASP A 107 -12.83 -3.37 -17.25
CA ASP A 107 -12.03 -2.19 -17.55
C ASP A 107 -10.55 -2.37 -17.16
N ILE A 108 -10.31 -3.07 -16.05
CA ILE A 108 -8.96 -3.21 -15.49
C ILE A 108 -8.15 -4.23 -16.29
N ILE A 109 -8.70 -5.39 -16.62
CA ILE A 109 -7.95 -6.50 -17.25
C ILE A 109 -7.41 -6.14 -18.65
N PHE A 110 -8.12 -5.28 -19.39
CA PHE A 110 -7.73 -4.82 -20.72
C PHE A 110 -6.92 -3.51 -20.70
N SER A 111 -6.57 -3.01 -19.51
CA SER A 111 -5.76 -1.80 -19.37
C SER A 111 -4.26 -2.10 -19.55
N SER A 112 -3.53 -1.14 -20.12
CA SER A 112 -2.05 -1.20 -20.19
C SER A 112 -1.37 -1.28 -18.81
N ARG A 113 -2.07 -0.80 -17.76
CA ARG A 113 -1.64 -0.93 -16.37
C ARG A 113 -1.59 -2.41 -15.97
N TYR A 114 -2.61 -3.18 -16.31
CA TYR A 114 -2.67 -4.61 -15.99
C TYR A 114 -1.59 -5.41 -16.75
N ASP A 115 -1.36 -5.10 -18.02
CA ASP A 115 -0.27 -5.69 -18.81
C ASP A 115 1.11 -5.48 -18.15
N SER A 116 1.33 -4.30 -17.56
CA SER A 116 2.57 -3.96 -16.86
C SER A 116 2.63 -4.54 -15.44
N PHE A 117 1.49 -4.79 -14.81
CA PHE A 117 1.35 -5.31 -13.46
C PHE A 117 1.62 -6.82 -13.40
N THR A 118 1.07 -7.58 -14.34
CA THR A 118 1.14 -9.06 -14.33
C THR A 118 2.56 -9.66 -14.31
N PRO A 119 3.55 -9.19 -15.09
CA PRO A 119 4.90 -9.76 -15.03
C PRO A 119 5.63 -9.41 -13.73
N LYS A 120 5.28 -8.28 -13.10
CA LYS A 120 5.87 -7.85 -11.82
C LYS A 120 5.25 -8.60 -10.63
N ASN A 121 3.96 -8.91 -10.74
CA ASN A 121 3.14 -9.39 -9.63
C ASN A 121 2.37 -10.69 -9.95
N PRO A 122 3.04 -11.79 -10.36
CA PRO A 122 2.35 -13.01 -10.80
C PRO A 122 1.47 -13.61 -9.69
N ARG A 123 1.90 -13.51 -8.43
CA ARG A 123 1.11 -14.00 -7.28
C ARG A 123 -0.18 -13.19 -7.08
N LEU A 124 -0.13 -11.86 -7.26
CA LEU A 124 -1.33 -11.02 -7.14
C LEU A 124 -2.25 -11.22 -8.34
N SER A 125 -1.72 -11.39 -9.56
CA SER A 125 -2.53 -11.74 -10.74
C SER A 125 -3.33 -13.02 -10.55
N VAL A 126 -2.71 -14.07 -9.98
CA VAL A 126 -3.41 -15.32 -9.64
C VAL A 126 -4.49 -15.08 -8.56
N GLN A 127 -4.24 -14.21 -7.58
CA GLN A 127 -5.25 -13.87 -6.56
C GLN A 127 -6.43 -13.13 -7.18
N ILE A 128 -6.20 -12.16 -8.06
CA ILE A 128 -7.24 -11.47 -8.82
C ILE A 128 -8.06 -12.48 -9.63
N ALA A 129 -7.42 -13.34 -10.43
CA ALA A 129 -8.11 -14.33 -11.25
C ALA A 129 -8.96 -15.30 -10.40
N ARG A 130 -8.45 -15.76 -9.26
CA ARG A 130 -9.21 -16.58 -8.32
C ARG A 130 -10.42 -15.84 -7.76
N ALA A 131 -10.23 -14.59 -7.34
CA ALA A 131 -11.31 -13.76 -6.80
C ALA A 131 -12.41 -13.53 -7.84
N SER A 132 -12.05 -13.23 -9.09
CA SER A 132 -13.00 -13.08 -10.20
C SER A 132 -13.80 -14.36 -10.46
N LEU A 133 -13.15 -15.53 -10.46
CA LEU A 133 -13.85 -16.82 -10.65
C LEU A 133 -14.81 -17.15 -9.52
N ILE A 134 -14.45 -16.82 -8.27
CA ILE A 134 -15.32 -17.00 -7.11
C ILE A 134 -16.55 -16.11 -7.23
N ASP A 135 -16.37 -14.84 -7.60
CA ASP A 135 -17.47 -13.89 -7.80
C ASP A 135 -18.45 -14.36 -8.89
N MET A 136 -17.94 -14.82 -10.03
CA MET A 136 -18.75 -15.42 -11.11
C MET A 136 -19.55 -16.65 -10.65
N LYS A 137 -18.98 -17.48 -9.75
CA LYS A 137 -19.67 -18.64 -9.19
C LYS A 137 -20.78 -18.22 -8.23
N ASN A 138 -20.54 -17.19 -7.42
CA ASN A 138 -21.52 -16.68 -6.46
C ASN A 138 -22.72 -16.04 -7.16
N GLY A 139 -22.49 -15.28 -8.24
CA GLY A 139 -23.58 -14.71 -9.05
C GLY A 139 -24.50 -15.75 -9.71
N ARG A 140 -23.97 -16.95 -10.03
CA ARG A 140 -24.75 -18.06 -10.59
C ARG A 140 -25.57 -18.85 -9.57
N ASN A 141 -25.19 -18.82 -8.30
CA ASN A 141 -25.89 -19.53 -7.22
C ASN A 141 -26.99 -18.69 -6.55
N GLY A 142 -27.13 -17.42 -6.94
CA GLY A 142 -28.13 -16.49 -6.41
C GLY A 142 -29.35 -16.29 -7.31
N VAL A 143 -29.56 -17.15 -8.33
CA VAL A 143 -30.72 -17.16 -9.23
C VAL A 143 -31.53 -18.43 -9.01
#